data_AF-A0A9P7S2G1-F1
#
_entry.id   AF-A0A9P7S2G1-F1
#
_cell.length_a   1.000
_cell.length_b   1.000
_cell.length_c   1.000
_cell.angle_alpha   90.00
_cell.angle_beta   90.00
_cell.angle_gamma   90.00
#
_symmetry.space_group_name_H-M   'P 1'
#
loop_
_entity.id
_entity.type
_entity.pdbx_description
1 polymer ?
#
loop_
_entity_poly.entity_id
_entity_poly.type
_entity_poly.pdbx_seq_one_letter_code
_entity_poly.pdbx_strand_id
1 'polypeptide(L)'
;MRQILNHMNESALYNESDLAPFQKRIKELRQILQRDTAEGKHPQALIKLLERQVNKCDDTVKSLEESLSVLSVELIPIHEKLVTIRRKLVALAAKQGSHKAELKPLQEELRKIDSQRVDGKFLGPGGIVPASQALCSSLLEECFEIAQEVKANEESRNVASSLKPIHDRLSDLRSELEGLVLTHRWSLRETDLWNYSLSLQEIDKMRVDGKFLDSEGNRPAGQYVLLYLLRRCYGLIYRLLSSSEPVSEELMPIANKLSTVKKCLNEVLKYGGPFNPRDLYPYQLALHQIESRRKDGKFMAADGTVPEGQGIIMAHLNECHELIEMLKEAMDEGDFDDDDDDDEYEEEDDDETVQEERQFR
;
A
#
# COMPACT_ATOMS: atom_id res chain seq x y z
N MET A 1 9.93 13.07 7.06
CA MET A 1 10.03 12.00 8.09
C MET A 1 8.77 11.16 8.11
N ARG A 2 7.62 11.71 8.51
CA ARG A 2 6.32 11.02 8.59
C ARG A 2 5.97 10.17 7.35
N GLN A 3 6.09 10.73 6.14
CA GLN A 3 5.83 9.98 4.91
C GLN A 3 6.72 8.73 4.75
N ILE A 4 8.00 8.81 5.13
CA ILE A 4 8.91 7.66 5.05
C ILE A 4 8.51 6.58 6.06
N LEU A 5 8.16 6.99 7.28
CA LEU A 5 7.70 6.07 8.33
C LEU A 5 6.39 5.36 7.94
N ASN A 6 5.45 6.09 7.31
CA ASN A 6 4.22 5.50 6.79
C ASN A 6 4.51 4.44 5.71
N HIS A 7 5.39 4.74 4.75
CA HIS A 7 5.78 3.76 3.73
C HIS A 7 6.52 2.56 4.31
N MET A 8 7.33 2.75 5.36
CA MET A 8 7.95 1.63 6.07
C MET A 8 6.88 0.75 6.72
N ASN A 9 5.86 1.34 7.34
CA ASN A 9 4.74 0.60 7.91
C ASN A 9 3.98 -0.21 6.86
N GLU A 10 3.60 0.44 5.75
CA GLU A 10 2.86 -0.18 4.64
C GLU A 10 3.63 -1.33 3.99
N SER A 11 4.94 -1.19 3.86
CA SER A 11 5.78 -2.19 3.18
C SER A 11 6.27 -3.32 4.09
N ALA A 12 6.22 -3.15 5.42
CA ALA A 12 6.83 -4.06 6.40
C ALA A 12 8.32 -4.37 6.14
N LEU A 13 9.04 -3.47 5.44
CA LEU A 13 10.43 -3.67 4.98
C LEU A 13 11.46 -2.83 5.72
N TYR A 14 11.58 -3.11 7.01
CA TYR A 14 12.49 -2.37 7.86
C TYR A 14 13.06 -3.27 8.94
N ASN A 15 14.21 -2.89 9.47
CA ASN A 15 14.82 -3.49 10.65
C ASN A 15 15.15 -2.41 11.68
N GLU A 16 15.67 -2.81 12.84
CA GLU A 16 16.00 -1.89 13.93
C GLU A 16 17.02 -0.82 13.50
N SER A 17 18.00 -1.19 12.66
CA SER A 17 19.00 -0.25 12.14
C SER A 17 18.41 0.82 11.23
N ASP A 18 17.27 0.54 10.59
CA ASP A 18 16.54 1.53 9.77
C ASP A 18 15.76 2.52 10.64
N LEU A 19 15.30 2.10 11.82
CA LEU A 19 14.55 2.95 12.76
C LEU A 19 15.46 3.84 13.61
N ALA A 20 16.68 3.40 13.90
CA ALA A 20 17.63 4.11 14.76
C ALA A 20 17.93 5.58 14.33
N PRO A 21 18.12 5.91 13.03
CA PRO A 21 18.28 7.31 12.60
C PRO A 21 17.06 8.18 12.91
N PHE A 22 15.85 7.63 12.81
CA PHE A 22 14.61 8.36 13.10
C PHE A 22 14.47 8.63 14.59
N GLN A 23 14.75 7.64 15.44
CA GLN A 23 14.78 7.81 16.89
C GLN A 23 15.78 8.89 17.31
N LYS A 24 16.99 8.85 16.76
CA LYS A 24 18.02 9.87 17.02
C LYS A 24 17.53 11.25 16.60
N ARG A 25 16.96 11.36 15.40
CA ARG A 25 16.47 12.63 14.87
C ARG A 25 15.29 13.18 15.68
N ILE A 26 14.38 12.32 16.14
CA ILE A 26 13.26 12.71 17.02
C ILE A 26 13.79 13.22 18.37
N LYS A 27 14.78 12.55 18.96
CA LYS A 27 15.43 13.01 20.19
C LYS A 27 16.10 14.39 20.00
N GLU A 28 16.81 14.59 18.89
CA GLU A 28 17.39 15.89 18.54
C GLU A 28 16.32 16.98 18.38
N LEU A 29 15.23 16.69 17.65
CA LEU A 29 14.13 17.65 17.45
C LEU A 29 13.44 18.01 18.76
N ARG A 30 13.23 17.04 19.66
CA ARG A 30 12.71 17.30 21.02
C ARG A 30 13.63 18.22 21.82
N GLN A 31 14.94 18.02 21.76
CA GLN A 31 15.92 18.88 22.44
C GLN A 31 15.93 20.31 21.86
N ILE A 32 15.83 20.45 20.53
CA ILE A 32 15.75 21.76 19.87
C ILE A 32 14.48 22.48 20.33
N LEU A 33 13.32 21.82 20.30
CA LEU A 33 12.05 22.41 20.73
C LEU A 33 12.07 22.83 22.20
N GLN A 34 12.60 21.99 23.09
CA GLN A 34 12.75 22.32 24.52
C GLN A 34 13.61 23.57 24.73
N ARG A 35 14.72 23.68 23.98
CA ARG A 35 15.62 24.83 24.05
C ARG A 35 14.96 26.10 23.49
N ASP A 36 14.33 26.02 22.33
CA ASP A 36 13.70 27.20 21.71
C ASP A 36 12.47 27.68 22.50
N THR A 37 11.80 26.78 23.22
CA THR A 37 10.76 27.10 24.21
C THR A 37 11.35 27.88 25.39
N ALA A 38 12.46 27.39 25.96
CA ALA A 38 13.12 28.04 27.09
C ALA A 38 13.73 29.41 26.73
N GLU A 39 14.19 29.57 25.49
CA GLU A 39 14.78 30.81 24.98
C GLU A 39 13.74 31.78 24.38
N GLY A 40 12.44 31.40 24.32
CA GLY A 40 11.36 32.26 23.83
C GLY A 40 11.51 32.69 22.36
N LYS A 41 12.19 31.89 21.53
CA LYS A 41 12.59 32.27 20.16
C LYS A 41 11.45 32.24 19.15
N HIS A 42 10.40 31.48 19.41
CA HIS A 42 9.33 31.20 18.46
C HIS A 42 7.95 31.35 19.13
N PRO A 43 6.91 31.71 18.37
CA PRO A 43 5.54 31.77 18.90
C PRO A 43 5.11 30.44 19.51
N GLN A 44 4.39 30.50 20.63
CA GLN A 44 3.97 29.31 21.38
C GLN A 44 3.09 28.36 20.54
N ALA A 45 2.24 28.91 19.67
CA ALA A 45 1.44 28.13 18.73
C ALA A 45 2.31 27.30 17.76
N LEU A 46 3.40 27.88 17.25
CA LEU A 46 4.33 27.19 16.35
C LEU A 46 5.07 26.05 17.08
N ILE A 47 5.52 26.29 18.31
CA ILE A 47 6.18 25.26 19.14
C ILE A 47 5.21 24.10 19.37
N LYS A 48 3.96 24.39 19.77
CA LYS A 48 2.91 23.38 20.02
C LYS A 48 2.61 22.55 18.77
N LEU A 49 2.56 23.17 17.59
CA LEU A 49 2.40 22.46 16.31
C LEU A 49 3.57 21.53 16.03
N LEU A 50 4.81 22.00 16.19
CA LEU A 50 6.01 21.20 15.95
C LEU A 50 6.11 20.02 16.93
N GLU A 51 5.78 20.22 18.21
CA GLU A 51 5.71 19.15 19.20
C GLU A 51 4.69 18.08 18.82
N ARG A 52 3.49 18.49 18.40
CA ARG A 52 2.46 17.55 17.89
C ARG A 52 2.98 16.73 16.72
N GLN A 53 3.65 17.35 15.75
CA GLN A 53 4.20 16.64 14.58
C GLN A 53 5.33 15.67 14.96
N VAL A 54 6.20 16.06 15.89
CA VAL A 54 7.27 15.19 16.41
C VAL A 54 6.68 14.00 17.17
N ASN A 55 5.65 14.21 17.97
CA ASN A 55 4.95 13.13 18.68
C ASN A 55 4.28 12.16 17.71
N LYS A 56 3.56 12.64 16.68
CA LYS A 56 3.00 11.77 15.63
C LYS A 56 4.08 10.90 14.96
N CYS A 57 5.28 11.45 14.73
CA CYS A 57 6.40 10.66 14.20
C CYS A 57 6.94 9.64 15.21
N ASP A 58 7.06 10.00 16.49
CA ASP A 58 7.52 9.10 17.57
C ASP A 58 6.56 7.93 17.80
N ASP A 59 5.25 8.19 17.79
CA ASP A 59 4.22 7.16 17.92
C ASP A 59 4.28 6.18 16.74
N THR A 60 4.50 6.69 15.52
CA THR A 60 4.70 5.83 14.35
C THR A 60 5.96 4.97 14.50
N VAL A 61 7.08 5.55 14.95
CA VAL A 61 8.32 4.78 15.18
C VAL A 61 8.11 3.70 16.24
N LYS A 62 7.45 4.01 17.35
CA LYS A 62 7.14 3.04 18.40
C LYS A 62 6.28 1.89 17.88
N SER A 63 5.26 2.18 17.08
CA SER A 63 4.41 1.14 16.47
C SER A 63 5.21 0.22 15.53
N LEU A 64 6.17 0.77 14.77
CA LEU A 64 7.08 -0.01 13.94
C LEU A 64 8.02 -0.88 14.80
N GLU A 65 8.55 -0.35 15.89
CA GLU A 65 9.38 -1.12 16.84
C GLU A 65 8.60 -2.25 17.53
N GLU A 66 7.38 -1.98 17.96
CA GLU A 66 6.47 -2.98 18.53
C GLU A 66 6.20 -4.09 17.51
N SER A 67 5.99 -3.74 16.23
CA SER A 67 5.82 -4.71 15.15
C SER A 67 7.06 -5.60 14.94
N LEU A 68 8.27 -5.05 15.09
CA LEU A 68 9.51 -5.84 15.09
C LEU A 68 9.64 -6.71 16.34
N SER A 69 9.16 -6.26 17.49
CA SER A 69 9.22 -7.02 18.76
C SER A 69 8.36 -8.29 18.75
N VAL A 70 7.38 -8.37 17.85
CA VAL A 70 6.60 -9.59 17.59
C VAL A 70 7.47 -10.69 16.97
N LEU A 71 8.59 -10.34 16.33
CA LEU A 71 9.52 -11.33 15.79
C LEU A 71 10.18 -12.12 16.92
N SER A 72 10.09 -13.44 16.84
CA SER A 72 10.84 -14.29 17.76
C SER A 72 12.34 -14.04 17.62
N VAL A 73 13.06 -14.12 18.74
CA VAL A 73 14.50 -13.81 18.80
C VAL A 73 15.31 -14.63 17.80
N GLU A 74 14.86 -15.85 17.46
CA GLU A 74 15.51 -16.69 16.46
C GLU A 74 15.28 -16.22 15.01
N LEU A 75 14.17 -15.52 14.75
CA LEU A 75 13.80 -15.06 13.41
C LEU A 75 14.34 -13.67 13.08
N ILE A 76 14.73 -12.86 14.07
CA ILE A 76 15.30 -11.52 13.83
C ILE A 76 16.49 -11.57 12.86
N PRO A 77 17.52 -12.44 13.04
CA PRO A 77 18.66 -12.47 12.13
C PRO A 77 18.31 -12.96 10.72
N ILE A 78 17.25 -13.76 10.60
CA ILE A 78 16.74 -14.24 9.30
C ILE A 78 16.02 -13.09 8.61
N HIS A 79 15.14 -12.40 9.32
CA HIS A 79 14.40 -11.25 8.82
C HIS A 79 15.34 -10.15 8.30
N GLU A 80 16.34 -9.74 9.08
CA GLU A 80 17.30 -8.71 8.69
C GLU A 80 18.08 -9.07 7.42
N LYS A 81 18.50 -10.34 7.31
CA LYS A 81 19.17 -10.85 6.10
C LYS A 81 18.24 -10.80 4.90
N LEU A 82 16.99 -11.23 5.06
CA LEU A 82 16.00 -11.21 3.99
C LEU A 82 15.68 -9.78 3.52
N VAL A 83 15.50 -8.83 4.44
CA VAL A 83 15.30 -7.41 4.10
C VAL A 83 16.49 -6.88 3.31
N THR A 84 17.72 -7.22 3.73
CA THR A 84 18.95 -6.82 3.04
C THR A 84 19.05 -7.43 1.64
N ILE A 85 18.75 -8.73 1.49
CA ILE A 85 18.76 -9.42 0.20
C ILE A 85 17.69 -8.82 -0.71
N ARG A 86 16.47 -8.58 -0.22
CA ARG A 86 15.39 -7.95 -0.99
C ARG A 86 15.82 -6.60 -1.55
N ARG A 87 16.44 -5.73 -0.74
CA ARG A 87 16.96 -4.43 -1.18
C ARG A 87 17.97 -4.57 -2.32
N LYS A 88 18.92 -5.51 -2.19
CA LYS A 88 19.90 -5.81 -3.23
C LYS A 88 19.24 -6.32 -4.51
N LEU A 89 18.25 -7.20 -4.39
CA LEU A 89 17.51 -7.77 -5.52
C LEU A 89 16.68 -6.70 -6.26
N VAL A 90 15.97 -5.83 -5.54
CA VAL A 90 15.22 -4.72 -6.12
C VAL A 90 16.16 -3.74 -6.82
N ALA A 91 17.30 -3.42 -6.21
CA ALA A 91 18.31 -2.58 -6.83
C ALA A 91 18.88 -3.23 -8.11
N LEU A 92 19.11 -4.54 -8.11
CA LEU A 92 19.52 -5.30 -9.29
C LEU A 92 18.44 -5.28 -10.39
N ALA A 93 17.17 -5.45 -10.03
CA ALA A 93 16.06 -5.42 -10.97
C ALA A 93 15.94 -4.06 -11.70
N ALA A 94 16.31 -2.97 -11.03
CA ALA A 94 16.31 -1.63 -11.62
C ALA A 94 17.53 -1.34 -12.52
N LYS A 95 18.64 -2.08 -12.37
CA LYS A 95 19.85 -1.87 -13.19
C LYS A 95 19.69 -2.50 -14.59
N GLN A 96 20.22 -1.84 -15.61
CA GLN A 96 20.33 -2.42 -16.96
C GLN A 96 21.65 -3.22 -17.07
N GLY A 97 21.61 -4.41 -17.67
CA GLY A 97 22.82 -5.20 -17.95
C GLY A 97 22.72 -6.67 -17.55
N SER A 98 23.85 -7.38 -17.58
CA SER A 98 23.97 -8.75 -17.05
C SER A 98 24.30 -8.69 -15.56
N HIS A 99 23.54 -9.42 -14.75
CA HIS A 99 23.64 -9.38 -13.30
C HIS A 99 24.01 -10.74 -12.70
N LYS A 100 24.35 -11.73 -13.53
CA LYS A 100 24.72 -13.10 -13.12
C LYS A 100 25.70 -13.17 -11.95
N ALA A 101 26.74 -12.34 -11.96
CA ALA A 101 27.77 -12.33 -10.93
C ALA A 101 27.26 -11.81 -9.57
N GLU A 102 26.36 -10.83 -9.58
CA GLU A 102 25.73 -10.27 -8.38
C GLU A 102 24.53 -11.11 -7.90
N LEU A 103 23.79 -11.74 -8.83
CA LEU A 103 22.59 -12.52 -8.53
C LEU A 103 22.90 -13.89 -7.93
N LYS A 104 23.95 -14.58 -8.41
CA LYS A 104 24.33 -15.91 -7.93
C LYS A 104 24.57 -15.98 -6.41
N PRO A 105 25.39 -15.09 -5.80
CA PRO A 105 25.59 -15.14 -4.35
C PRO A 105 24.31 -14.87 -3.56
N LEU A 106 23.44 -13.97 -4.03
CA LEU A 106 22.14 -13.71 -3.39
C LEU A 106 21.24 -14.96 -3.43
N GLN A 107 21.18 -15.67 -4.56
CA GLN A 107 20.42 -16.92 -4.66
C GLN A 107 20.98 -18.02 -3.75
N GLU A 108 22.30 -18.10 -3.58
CA GLU A 108 22.92 -19.04 -2.65
C GLU A 108 22.61 -18.72 -1.20
N GLU A 109 22.60 -17.43 -0.83
CA GLU A 109 22.15 -16.98 0.50
C GLU A 109 20.69 -17.32 0.76
N LEU A 110 19.80 -17.08 -0.21
CA LEU A 110 18.37 -17.45 -0.10
C LEU A 110 18.20 -18.96 0.10
N ARG A 111 18.94 -19.80 -0.64
CA ARG A 111 18.90 -21.27 -0.45
C ARG A 111 19.43 -21.70 0.92
N LYS A 112 20.45 -21.03 1.45
CA LYS A 112 20.94 -21.29 2.81
C LYS A 112 19.89 -20.94 3.87
N ILE A 113 19.15 -19.86 3.67
CA ILE A 113 18.03 -19.49 4.57
C ILE A 113 16.90 -20.52 4.44
N ASP A 114 16.53 -20.91 3.22
CA ASP A 114 15.48 -21.91 2.98
C ASP A 114 15.81 -23.28 3.60
N SER A 115 17.07 -23.71 3.54
CA SER A 115 17.53 -24.96 4.14
C SER A 115 17.42 -25.04 5.67
N GLN A 116 17.18 -23.91 6.34
CA GLN A 116 16.92 -23.87 7.78
C GLN A 116 15.47 -24.24 8.12
N ARG A 117 14.60 -24.35 7.11
CA ARG A 117 13.21 -24.76 7.29
C ARG A 117 13.09 -26.27 7.38
N VAL A 118 12.18 -26.73 8.23
CA VAL A 118 11.73 -28.12 8.31
C VAL A 118 10.26 -28.14 7.92
N ASP A 119 9.90 -28.96 6.94
CA ASP A 119 8.54 -29.01 6.36
C ASP A 119 7.99 -27.64 5.95
N GLY A 120 8.85 -26.77 5.41
CA GLY A 120 8.50 -25.43 4.96
C GLY A 120 8.34 -24.39 6.08
N LYS A 121 8.63 -24.74 7.34
CA LYS A 121 8.50 -23.84 8.49
C LYS A 121 9.85 -23.59 9.16
N PHE A 122 10.06 -22.36 9.63
CA PHE A 122 11.15 -22.07 10.56
C PHE A 122 10.78 -22.58 11.95
N LEU A 123 11.70 -23.29 12.61
CA LEU A 123 11.47 -23.88 13.92
C LEU A 123 12.36 -23.18 14.96
N GLY A 124 11.77 -22.82 16.09
CA GLY A 124 12.47 -22.38 17.28
C GLY A 124 12.95 -23.54 18.16
N PRO A 125 13.52 -23.24 19.34
CA PRO A 125 13.97 -24.23 20.31
C PRO A 125 12.86 -25.23 20.64
N GLY A 126 13.18 -26.53 20.59
CA GLY A 126 12.20 -27.59 20.84
C GLY A 126 11.26 -27.92 19.68
N GLY A 127 11.51 -27.38 18.47
CA GLY A 127 10.71 -27.70 17.27
C GLY A 127 9.39 -26.94 17.20
N ILE A 128 9.24 -25.86 17.97
CA ILE A 128 8.03 -25.03 18.02
C ILE A 128 8.07 -24.04 16.85
N VAL A 129 6.94 -23.84 16.17
CA VAL A 129 6.81 -22.83 15.11
C VAL A 129 6.63 -21.46 15.76
N PRO A 130 7.53 -20.48 15.52
CA PRO A 130 7.38 -19.15 16.07
C PRO A 130 6.16 -18.41 15.50
N ALA A 131 5.50 -17.58 16.32
CA ALA A 131 4.29 -16.86 15.94
C ALA A 131 4.45 -15.98 14.68
N SER A 132 5.64 -15.40 14.50
CA SER A 132 5.97 -14.49 13.40
C SER A 132 6.61 -15.18 12.18
N GLN A 133 6.62 -16.52 12.13
CA GLN A 133 7.26 -17.29 11.06
C GLN A 133 6.69 -16.99 9.67
N ALA A 134 5.39 -16.68 9.58
CA ALA A 134 4.73 -16.34 8.32
C ALA A 134 5.38 -15.13 7.64
N LEU A 135 5.78 -14.10 8.39
CA LEU A 135 6.42 -12.90 7.83
C LEU A 135 7.74 -13.23 7.13
N CYS A 136 8.61 -14.00 7.80
CA CYS A 136 9.87 -14.45 7.22
C CYS A 136 9.63 -15.43 6.06
N SER A 137 8.53 -16.18 6.08
CA SER A 137 8.16 -17.05 4.97
C SER A 137 7.76 -16.31 3.72
N SER A 138 6.80 -15.41 3.83
CA SER A 138 6.39 -14.55 2.74
C SER A 138 7.56 -13.74 2.19
N LEU A 139 8.40 -13.16 3.06
CA LEU A 139 9.55 -12.36 2.62
C LEU A 139 10.61 -13.20 1.88
N LEU A 140 10.88 -14.45 2.30
CA LEU A 140 11.79 -15.33 1.56
C LEU A 140 11.22 -15.69 0.18
N GLU A 141 9.93 -16.00 0.11
CA GLU A 141 9.23 -16.31 -1.14
C GLU A 141 9.28 -15.13 -2.10
N GLU A 142 8.99 -13.91 -1.61
CA GLU A 142 9.15 -12.67 -2.38
C GLU A 142 10.58 -12.47 -2.90
N CYS A 143 11.60 -12.73 -2.07
CA CYS A 143 12.98 -12.64 -2.50
C CYS A 143 13.30 -13.65 -3.62
N PHE A 144 12.79 -14.88 -3.52
CA PHE A 144 12.94 -15.86 -4.59
C PHE A 144 12.20 -15.42 -5.85
N GLU A 145 10.97 -14.91 -5.76
CA GLU A 145 10.23 -14.38 -6.91
C GLU A 145 11.04 -13.30 -7.64
N ILE A 146 11.52 -12.28 -6.92
CA ILE A 146 12.33 -11.19 -7.51
C ILE A 146 13.61 -11.75 -8.13
N ALA A 147 14.29 -12.70 -7.47
CA ALA A 147 15.50 -13.30 -8.01
C ALA A 147 15.26 -14.10 -9.30
N GLN A 148 14.12 -14.80 -9.41
CA GLN A 148 13.72 -15.50 -10.62
C GLN A 148 13.38 -14.52 -11.74
N GLU A 149 12.71 -13.41 -11.41
CA GLU A 149 12.37 -12.34 -12.34
C GLU A 149 13.61 -11.66 -12.93
N VAL A 150 14.57 -11.27 -12.08
CA VAL A 150 15.86 -10.70 -12.53
C VAL A 150 16.56 -11.66 -13.48
N LYS A 151 16.59 -12.95 -13.16
CA LYS A 151 17.19 -13.98 -14.03
C LYS A 151 16.45 -14.12 -15.36
N ALA A 152 15.12 -14.15 -15.33
CA ALA A 152 14.30 -14.28 -16.54
C ALA A 152 14.47 -13.07 -17.48
N ASN A 153 14.53 -11.85 -16.92
CA ASN A 153 14.78 -10.63 -17.67
C ASN A 153 16.17 -10.59 -18.32
N GLU A 154 17.18 -11.19 -17.67
CA GLU A 154 18.51 -11.32 -18.29
C GLU A 154 18.51 -12.36 -19.42
N GLU A 155 17.87 -13.51 -19.21
CA GLU A 155 17.85 -14.61 -20.18
C GLU A 155 16.90 -14.37 -21.37
N SER A 156 15.94 -13.45 -21.26
CA SER A 156 14.99 -13.11 -22.35
C SER A 156 15.70 -12.63 -23.62
N ARG A 157 16.90 -12.06 -23.48
CA ARG A 157 17.77 -11.63 -24.59
C ARG A 157 18.37 -12.80 -25.37
N ASN A 158 18.37 -14.00 -24.79
CA ASN A 158 18.98 -15.21 -25.36
C ASN A 158 17.93 -16.21 -25.87
N VAL A 159 16.68 -15.79 -26.04
CA VAL A 159 15.62 -16.63 -26.59
C VAL A 159 15.86 -16.82 -28.09
N ALA A 160 15.91 -18.08 -28.53
CA ALA A 160 16.10 -18.40 -29.94
C ALA A 160 14.94 -17.85 -30.80
N SER A 161 15.24 -17.48 -32.05
CA SER A 161 14.24 -16.94 -32.99
C SER A 161 13.06 -17.89 -33.22
N SER A 162 13.29 -19.20 -33.21
CA SER A 162 12.25 -20.23 -33.33
C SER A 162 11.26 -20.23 -32.15
N LEU A 163 11.69 -19.79 -30.97
CA LEU A 163 10.86 -19.70 -29.76
C LEU A 163 10.25 -18.32 -29.55
N LYS A 164 10.67 -17.32 -30.32
CA LYS A 164 10.25 -15.93 -30.17
C LYS A 164 8.71 -15.76 -30.23
N PRO A 165 7.97 -16.43 -31.13
CA PRO A 165 6.50 -16.32 -31.15
C PRO A 165 5.84 -16.77 -29.83
N ILE A 166 6.38 -17.82 -29.19
CA ILE A 166 5.86 -18.33 -27.91
C ILE A 166 6.22 -17.36 -26.79
N HIS A 167 7.45 -16.85 -26.79
CA HIS A 167 7.92 -15.86 -25.83
C HIS A 167 7.06 -14.59 -25.85
N ASP A 168 6.81 -14.05 -27.04
CA ASP A 168 6.08 -12.80 -27.22
C ASP A 168 4.62 -12.99 -26.76
N ARG A 169 3.95 -14.08 -27.17
CA ARG A 169 2.59 -14.43 -26.68
C ARG A 169 2.51 -14.57 -25.17
N LEU A 170 3.50 -15.21 -24.52
CA LEU A 170 3.54 -15.33 -23.07
C LEU A 170 3.81 -13.99 -22.36
N SER A 171 4.62 -13.12 -22.96
CA SER A 171 4.92 -11.80 -22.43
C SER A 171 3.70 -10.87 -22.50
N ASP A 172 2.93 -10.95 -23.59
CA ASP A 172 1.68 -10.22 -23.75
C ASP A 172 0.64 -10.68 -22.72
N LEU A 173 0.40 -12.00 -22.61
CA LEU A 173 -0.50 -12.57 -21.60
C LEU A 173 -0.09 -12.16 -20.18
N ARG A 174 1.22 -12.17 -19.87
CA ARG A 174 1.74 -11.72 -18.58
C ARG A 174 1.38 -10.26 -18.33
N SER A 175 1.64 -9.39 -19.31
CA SER A 175 1.40 -7.94 -19.18
C SER A 175 -0.09 -7.64 -18.98
N GLU A 176 -0.96 -8.33 -19.69
CA GLU A 176 -2.41 -8.22 -19.51
C GLU A 176 -2.84 -8.68 -18.11
N LEU A 177 -2.40 -9.86 -17.67
CA LEU A 177 -2.72 -10.40 -16.33
C LEU A 177 -2.18 -9.51 -15.20
N GLU A 178 -0.98 -8.95 -15.34
CA GLU A 178 -0.43 -7.97 -14.39
C GLU A 178 -1.28 -6.68 -14.37
N GLY A 179 -1.74 -6.22 -15.53
CA GLY A 179 -2.72 -5.14 -15.64
C GLY A 179 -4.00 -5.44 -14.85
N LEU A 180 -4.59 -6.63 -15.03
CA LEU A 180 -5.79 -7.05 -14.30
C LEU A 180 -5.57 -7.09 -12.78
N VAL A 181 -4.40 -7.52 -12.31
CA VAL A 181 -4.04 -7.50 -10.88
C VAL A 181 -4.02 -6.08 -10.33
N LEU A 182 -3.66 -5.09 -11.13
CA LEU A 182 -3.62 -3.68 -10.72
C LEU A 182 -5.00 -3.02 -10.76
N THR A 183 -5.82 -3.32 -11.78
CA THR A 183 -7.01 -2.52 -12.08
C THR A 183 -8.35 -3.22 -11.88
N HIS A 184 -8.41 -4.56 -11.76
CA HIS A 184 -9.68 -5.32 -11.87
C HIS A 184 -9.97 -6.31 -10.73
N ARG A 185 -9.32 -6.18 -9.57
CA ARG A 185 -9.49 -7.14 -8.44
C ARG A 185 -10.93 -7.41 -8.02
N TRP A 186 -11.84 -6.45 -8.20
CA TRP A 186 -13.22 -6.50 -7.67
C TRP A 186 -14.31 -6.75 -8.72
N SER A 187 -13.96 -6.85 -10.01
CA SER A 187 -14.93 -7.00 -11.11
C SER A 187 -14.67 -8.21 -11.99
N LEU A 188 -13.70 -9.04 -11.62
CA LEU A 188 -13.20 -10.13 -12.46
C LEU A 188 -13.99 -11.40 -12.18
N ARG A 189 -14.62 -11.97 -13.22
CA ARG A 189 -15.31 -13.25 -13.11
C ARG A 189 -14.37 -14.38 -13.50
N GLU A 190 -14.66 -15.59 -13.02
CA GLU A 190 -13.93 -16.80 -13.41
C GLU A 190 -13.95 -17.02 -14.93
N THR A 191 -15.07 -16.68 -15.60
CA THR A 191 -15.20 -16.73 -17.06
C THR A 191 -14.27 -15.77 -17.79
N ASP A 192 -13.97 -14.61 -17.21
CA ASP A 192 -13.07 -13.63 -17.82
C ASP A 192 -11.61 -14.14 -17.81
N LEU A 193 -11.25 -14.95 -16.79
CA LEU A 193 -9.95 -15.62 -16.68
C LEU A 193 -9.85 -16.94 -17.47
N TRP A 194 -10.98 -17.49 -17.90
CA TRP A 194 -11.01 -18.75 -18.63
C TRP A 194 -10.26 -18.68 -19.97
N ASN A 195 -10.40 -17.58 -20.71
CA ASN A 195 -9.71 -17.38 -21.99
C ASN A 195 -8.18 -17.32 -21.84
N TYR A 196 -7.71 -16.70 -20.75
CA TYR A 196 -6.29 -16.71 -20.38
C TYR A 196 -5.83 -18.13 -20.06
N SER A 197 -6.61 -18.86 -19.25
CA SER A 197 -6.32 -20.25 -18.89
C SER A 197 -6.23 -21.16 -20.12
N LEU A 198 -7.17 -21.03 -21.06
CA LEU A 198 -7.18 -21.79 -22.32
C LEU A 198 -5.95 -21.46 -23.17
N SER A 199 -5.61 -20.18 -23.32
CA SER A 199 -4.42 -19.74 -24.06
C SER A 199 -3.13 -20.32 -23.47
N LEU A 200 -3.00 -20.33 -22.13
CA LEU A 200 -1.85 -20.95 -21.47
C LEU A 200 -1.82 -22.46 -21.66
N GLN A 201 -2.97 -23.14 -21.63
CA GLN A 201 -3.05 -24.58 -21.91
C GLN A 201 -2.64 -24.93 -23.35
N GLU A 202 -3.03 -24.12 -24.33
CA GLU A 202 -2.58 -24.28 -25.72
C GLU A 202 -1.06 -24.18 -25.82
N ILE A 203 -0.46 -23.17 -25.20
CA ILE A 203 1.00 -23.00 -25.17
C ILE A 203 1.66 -24.18 -24.44
N ASP A 204 1.09 -24.63 -23.32
CA ASP A 204 1.60 -25.75 -22.53
C ASP A 204 1.65 -27.06 -23.34
N LYS A 205 0.62 -27.30 -24.15
CA LYS A 205 0.50 -28.46 -25.06
C LYS A 205 1.52 -28.46 -26.21
N MET A 206 2.16 -27.33 -26.52
CA MET A 206 3.23 -27.29 -27.52
C MET A 206 4.52 -27.97 -27.01
N ARG A 207 4.61 -28.29 -25.72
CA ARG A 207 5.79 -28.92 -25.13
C ARG A 207 5.78 -30.43 -25.33
N VAL A 208 6.96 -30.97 -25.61
CA VAL A 208 7.23 -32.41 -25.61
C VAL A 208 8.23 -32.69 -24.49
N ASP A 209 7.89 -33.61 -23.58
CA ASP A 209 8.67 -33.90 -22.36
C ASP A 209 9.02 -32.65 -21.53
N GLY A 210 8.08 -31.70 -21.47
CA GLY A 210 8.24 -30.44 -20.72
C GLY A 210 9.19 -29.43 -21.38
N LYS A 211 9.55 -29.60 -22.66
CA LYS A 211 10.41 -28.69 -23.44
C LYS A 211 9.72 -28.20 -24.72
N PHE A 212 10.00 -26.97 -25.11
CA PHE A 212 9.60 -26.44 -26.41
C PHE A 212 10.63 -26.83 -27.47
N LEU A 213 10.17 -27.46 -28.54
CA LEU A 213 11.03 -27.87 -29.66
C LEU A 213 10.91 -26.87 -30.82
N ASP A 214 11.95 -26.77 -31.64
CA ASP A 214 11.85 -26.07 -32.93
C ASP A 214 11.32 -26.99 -34.04
N SER A 215 11.24 -26.46 -35.26
CA SER A 215 10.79 -27.19 -36.46
C SER A 215 11.62 -28.43 -36.79
N GLU A 216 12.83 -28.54 -36.26
CA GLU A 216 13.75 -29.66 -36.46
C GLU A 216 13.70 -30.68 -35.30
N GLY A 217 12.88 -30.42 -34.28
CA GLY A 217 12.78 -31.26 -33.08
C GLY A 217 13.91 -31.01 -32.06
N ASN A 218 14.73 -29.97 -32.26
CA ASN A 218 15.82 -29.63 -31.35
C ASN A 218 15.30 -28.82 -30.16
N ARG A 219 16.15 -28.68 -29.13
CA ARG A 219 15.87 -27.91 -27.90
C ARG A 219 16.60 -26.56 -27.93
N PRO A 220 16.01 -25.52 -28.53
CA PRO A 220 16.63 -24.19 -28.61
C PRO A 220 16.78 -23.50 -27.25
N ALA A 221 17.70 -22.54 -27.18
CA ALA A 221 17.93 -21.68 -26.02
C ALA A 221 16.70 -20.81 -25.70
N GLY A 222 16.49 -20.48 -24.41
CA GLY A 222 15.34 -19.71 -23.93
C GLY A 222 14.28 -20.52 -23.18
N GLN A 223 14.46 -21.84 -23.02
CA GLN A 223 13.52 -22.73 -22.32
C GLN A 223 13.17 -22.24 -20.91
N TYR A 224 14.17 -21.79 -20.15
CA TYR A 224 13.96 -21.32 -18.78
C TYR A 224 13.02 -20.11 -18.74
N VAL A 225 13.21 -19.14 -19.63
CA VAL A 225 12.38 -17.92 -19.71
C VAL A 225 10.94 -18.28 -20.06
N LEU A 226 10.72 -19.13 -21.05
CA LEU A 226 9.37 -19.57 -21.42
C LEU A 226 8.66 -20.28 -20.26
N LEU A 227 9.36 -21.19 -19.58
CA LEU A 227 8.79 -21.91 -18.43
C LEU A 227 8.52 -20.97 -17.25
N TYR A 228 9.39 -19.99 -17.02
CA TYR A 228 9.18 -18.94 -16.02
C TYR A 228 7.94 -18.13 -16.34
N LEU A 229 7.82 -17.60 -17.56
CA LEU A 229 6.67 -16.79 -17.99
C LEU A 229 5.36 -17.58 -17.88
N LEU A 230 5.35 -18.82 -18.37
CA LEU A 230 4.18 -19.70 -18.29
C LEU A 230 3.72 -19.93 -16.85
N ARG A 231 4.65 -20.25 -15.93
CA ARG A 231 4.35 -20.39 -14.50
C ARG A 231 3.89 -19.08 -13.88
N ARG A 232 4.50 -17.96 -14.26
CA ARG A 232 4.11 -16.64 -13.77
C ARG A 232 2.68 -16.29 -14.18
N CYS A 233 2.30 -16.54 -15.43
CA CYS A 233 0.93 -16.33 -15.91
C CYS A 233 -0.08 -17.21 -15.15
N TYR A 234 0.19 -18.51 -14.96
CA TYR A 234 -0.66 -19.36 -14.14
C TYR A 234 -0.76 -18.87 -12.68
N GLY A 235 0.35 -18.43 -12.10
CA GLY A 235 0.38 -17.85 -10.75
C GLY A 235 -0.43 -16.56 -10.64
N LEU A 236 -0.40 -15.71 -11.67
CA LEU A 236 -1.22 -14.50 -11.73
C LEU A 236 -2.71 -14.85 -11.82
N ILE A 237 -3.10 -15.82 -12.65
CA ILE A 237 -4.49 -16.31 -12.72
C ILE A 237 -4.94 -16.84 -11.36
N TYR A 238 -4.13 -17.71 -10.72
CA TYR A 238 -4.46 -18.25 -9.41
C TYR A 238 -4.62 -17.14 -8.37
N ARG A 239 -3.69 -16.17 -8.34
CA ARG A 239 -3.77 -14.99 -7.47
C ARG A 239 -5.07 -14.22 -7.70
N LEU A 240 -5.39 -13.92 -8.96
CA LEU A 240 -6.62 -13.22 -9.35
C LEU A 240 -7.85 -13.97 -8.86
N LEU A 241 -7.98 -15.27 -9.15
CA LEU A 241 -9.09 -16.13 -8.70
C LEU A 241 -9.20 -16.16 -7.17
N SER A 242 -8.09 -16.29 -6.46
CA SER A 242 -8.07 -16.33 -4.99
C SER A 242 -8.41 -14.98 -4.35
N SER A 243 -8.25 -13.88 -5.08
CA SER A 243 -8.49 -12.52 -4.62
C SER A 243 -9.83 -11.94 -5.06
N SER A 244 -10.49 -12.56 -6.04
CA SER A 244 -11.77 -12.13 -6.59
C SER A 244 -12.91 -12.93 -5.97
N GLU A 245 -13.63 -12.35 -5.01
CA GLU A 245 -15.06 -12.66 -4.90
C GLU A 245 -15.76 -11.93 -6.06
N PRO A 246 -16.50 -12.62 -6.93
CA PRO A 246 -17.09 -11.98 -8.09
C PRO A 246 -18.23 -11.04 -7.65
N VAL A 247 -18.15 -9.77 -8.08
CA VAL A 247 -19.29 -8.85 -8.01
C VAL A 247 -20.19 -9.12 -9.20
N SER A 248 -21.43 -9.52 -8.92
CA SER A 248 -22.48 -9.76 -9.91
C SER A 248 -22.76 -8.53 -10.80
N GLU A 249 -23.24 -8.76 -12.03
CA GLU A 249 -23.46 -7.69 -13.03
C GLU A 249 -24.45 -6.62 -12.53
N GLU A 250 -25.42 -7.03 -11.70
CA GLU A 250 -26.42 -6.17 -11.08
C GLU A 250 -25.79 -5.13 -10.14
N LEU A 251 -24.64 -5.46 -9.53
CA LEU A 251 -23.90 -4.59 -8.62
C LEU A 251 -22.82 -3.77 -9.32
N MET A 252 -22.47 -4.08 -10.57
CA MET A 252 -21.44 -3.36 -11.33
C MET A 252 -21.67 -1.83 -11.44
N PRO A 253 -22.91 -1.34 -11.70
CA PRO A 253 -23.14 0.11 -11.72
C PRO A 253 -22.83 0.78 -10.38
N ILE A 254 -23.05 0.07 -9.27
CA ILE A 254 -22.78 0.55 -7.92
C ILE A 254 -21.27 0.52 -7.65
N ALA A 255 -20.60 -0.58 -8.00
CA ALA A 255 -19.15 -0.75 -7.87
C ALA A 255 -18.36 0.35 -8.61
N ASN A 256 -18.77 0.66 -9.85
CA ASN A 256 -18.13 1.70 -10.66
C ASN A 256 -18.32 3.10 -10.05
N LYS A 257 -19.51 3.36 -9.50
CA LYS A 257 -19.80 4.64 -8.84
C LYS A 257 -18.97 4.82 -7.57
N LEU A 258 -18.87 3.78 -6.73
CA LEU A 258 -18.02 3.78 -5.54
C LEU A 258 -16.54 3.97 -5.89
N SER A 259 -16.03 3.26 -6.90
CA SER A 259 -14.64 3.43 -7.36
C SER A 259 -14.34 4.86 -7.80
N THR A 260 -15.28 5.50 -8.48
CA THR A 260 -15.14 6.90 -8.92
C THR A 260 -15.11 7.84 -7.72
N VAL A 261 -16.04 7.67 -6.77
CA VAL A 261 -16.10 8.47 -5.54
C VAL A 261 -14.82 8.32 -4.73
N LYS A 262 -14.35 7.08 -4.51
CA LYS A 262 -13.10 6.79 -3.81
C LYS A 262 -11.89 7.45 -4.47
N LYS A 263 -11.80 7.38 -5.80
CA LYS A 263 -10.70 8.03 -6.54
C LYS A 263 -10.70 9.54 -6.33
N CYS A 264 -11.86 10.18 -6.44
CA CYS A 264 -11.99 11.61 -6.19
C CYS A 264 -11.63 11.98 -4.74
N LEU A 265 -12.14 11.25 -3.75
CA LEU A 265 -11.82 11.50 -2.33
C LEU A 265 -10.32 11.37 -2.04
N ASN A 266 -9.66 10.37 -2.63
CA ASN A 266 -8.21 10.22 -2.51
C ASN A 266 -7.43 11.36 -3.22
N GLU A 267 -7.94 11.88 -4.33
CA GLU A 267 -7.33 13.07 -4.98
C GLU A 267 -7.48 14.31 -4.09
N VAL A 268 -8.64 14.52 -3.46
CA VAL A 268 -8.85 15.60 -2.47
C VAL A 268 -7.86 15.47 -1.30
N LEU A 269 -7.74 14.26 -0.73
CA LEU A 269 -6.80 13.95 0.34
C LEU A 269 -5.34 14.19 -0.05
N LYS A 270 -4.97 13.82 -1.28
CA LYS A 270 -3.58 13.88 -1.77
C LYS A 270 -3.12 15.29 -2.09
N TYR A 271 -3.97 16.08 -2.76
CA TYR A 271 -3.55 17.39 -3.23
C TYR A 271 -3.61 18.45 -2.14
N GLY A 272 -4.52 18.32 -1.16
CA GLY A 272 -4.64 19.26 -0.06
C GLY A 272 -5.05 20.67 -0.52
N GLY A 273 -5.79 21.38 0.31
CA GLY A 273 -6.25 22.73 0.00
C GLY A 273 -7.15 23.28 1.12
N PRO A 274 -7.48 24.57 1.11
CA PRO A 274 -8.49 25.13 1.99
C PRO A 274 -9.87 24.63 1.55
N PHE A 275 -10.16 23.37 1.86
CA PHE A 275 -11.45 22.75 1.59
C PHE A 275 -12.41 23.13 2.72
N ASN A 276 -13.61 23.54 2.36
CA ASN A 276 -14.69 23.73 3.31
C ASN A 276 -15.49 22.41 3.41
N PRO A 277 -16.07 22.06 4.58
CA PRO A 277 -16.98 20.91 4.71
C PRO A 277 -18.07 20.83 3.61
N ARG A 278 -18.47 21.97 3.03
CA ARG A 278 -19.39 22.05 1.88
C ARG A 278 -18.87 21.40 0.60
N ASP A 279 -17.55 21.36 0.38
CA ASP A 279 -16.92 20.76 -0.80
C ASP A 279 -17.03 19.23 -0.80
N LEU A 280 -17.30 18.62 0.37
CA LEU A 280 -17.54 17.18 0.50
C LEU A 280 -18.98 16.76 0.16
N TYR A 281 -19.90 17.72 0.08
CA TYR A 281 -21.33 17.45 -0.13
C TYR A 281 -21.65 16.62 -1.38
N PRO A 282 -21.03 16.85 -2.56
CA PRO A 282 -21.29 16.03 -3.74
C PRO A 282 -20.96 14.54 -3.54
N TYR A 283 -19.94 14.23 -2.74
CA TYR A 283 -19.55 12.85 -2.43
C TYR A 283 -20.52 12.22 -1.42
N GLN A 284 -20.90 12.95 -0.37
CA GLN A 284 -21.90 12.51 0.60
C GLN A 284 -23.25 12.21 -0.08
N LEU A 285 -23.69 13.10 -0.98
CA LEU A 285 -24.91 12.90 -1.75
C LEU A 285 -24.81 11.66 -2.65
N ALA A 286 -23.66 11.43 -3.30
CA ALA A 286 -23.44 10.25 -4.12
C ALA A 286 -23.48 8.95 -3.31
N LEU A 287 -22.87 8.93 -2.11
CA LEU A 287 -22.95 7.77 -1.21
C LEU A 287 -24.38 7.55 -0.73
N HIS A 288 -25.07 8.59 -0.28
CA HIS A 288 -26.47 8.49 0.15
C HIS A 288 -27.39 7.96 -0.97
N GLN A 289 -27.18 8.39 -2.22
CA GLN A 289 -27.91 7.86 -3.37
C GLN A 289 -27.67 6.36 -3.56
N ILE A 290 -26.43 5.89 -3.39
CA ILE A 290 -26.10 4.46 -3.42
C ILE A 290 -26.80 3.75 -2.28
N GLU A 291 -26.72 4.26 -1.06
CA GLU A 291 -27.33 3.67 0.13
C GLU A 291 -28.85 3.53 0.02
N SER A 292 -29.51 4.51 -0.59
CA SER A 292 -30.97 4.51 -0.80
C SER A 292 -31.46 3.38 -1.72
N ARG A 293 -30.56 2.77 -2.49
CA ARG A 293 -30.87 1.59 -3.32
C ARG A 293 -30.91 0.29 -2.52
N ARG A 294 -30.49 0.30 -1.25
CA ARG A 294 -30.52 -0.89 -0.38
C ARG A 294 -31.94 -1.13 0.14
N LYS A 295 -32.30 -2.40 0.29
CA LYS A 295 -33.48 -2.87 1.01
C LYS A 295 -33.00 -3.79 2.13
N ASP A 296 -33.45 -3.54 3.36
CA ASP A 296 -33.03 -4.29 4.56
C ASP A 296 -31.50 -4.39 4.70
N GLY A 297 -30.80 -3.30 4.37
CA GLY A 297 -29.33 -3.22 4.45
C GLY A 297 -28.57 -3.95 3.34
N LYS A 298 -29.25 -4.50 2.32
CA LYS A 298 -28.64 -5.24 1.19
C LYS A 298 -29.05 -4.65 -0.16
N PHE A 299 -28.17 -4.75 -1.15
CA PHE A 299 -28.57 -4.47 -2.53
C PHE A 299 -29.27 -5.70 -3.11
N MET A 300 -30.42 -5.51 -3.76
CA MET A 300 -31.24 -6.61 -4.28
C MET A 300 -31.21 -6.64 -5.80
N ALA A 301 -31.18 -7.84 -6.40
CA ALA A 301 -31.37 -8.03 -7.83
C ALA A 301 -32.83 -7.75 -8.24
N ALA A 302 -33.06 -7.62 -9.55
CA ALA A 302 -34.39 -7.39 -10.11
C ALA A 302 -35.38 -8.55 -9.81
N ASP A 303 -34.87 -9.75 -9.62
CA ASP A 303 -35.63 -10.95 -9.26
C ASP A 303 -35.88 -11.10 -7.75
N GLY A 304 -35.37 -10.17 -6.93
CA GLY A 304 -35.50 -10.20 -5.48
C GLY A 304 -34.50 -11.10 -4.76
N THR A 305 -33.48 -11.63 -5.45
CA THR A 305 -32.37 -12.35 -4.82
C THR A 305 -31.29 -11.39 -4.33
N VAL A 306 -30.43 -11.86 -3.42
CA VAL A 306 -29.24 -11.13 -2.98
C VAL A 306 -28.10 -11.43 -3.96
N PRO A 307 -27.64 -10.46 -4.76
CA PRO A 307 -26.58 -10.67 -5.75
C PRO A 307 -25.23 -10.97 -5.08
N GLU A 308 -24.38 -11.75 -5.75
CA GLU A 308 -23.03 -12.06 -5.29
C GLU A 308 -22.14 -10.80 -5.27
N GLY A 309 -21.21 -10.72 -4.30
CA GLY A 309 -20.35 -9.55 -4.10
C GLY A 309 -20.89 -8.46 -3.16
N GLN A 310 -21.98 -8.73 -2.42
CA GLN A 310 -22.51 -7.79 -1.41
C GLN A 310 -21.46 -7.30 -0.42
N GLY A 311 -20.66 -8.23 0.14
CA GLY A 311 -19.68 -7.91 1.17
C GLY A 311 -18.65 -6.90 0.67
N ILE A 312 -18.19 -7.07 -0.57
CA ILE A 312 -17.25 -6.17 -1.23
C ILE A 312 -17.85 -4.78 -1.42
N ILE A 313 -19.08 -4.69 -1.95
CA ILE A 313 -19.74 -3.39 -2.16
C ILE A 313 -19.97 -2.67 -0.84
N MET A 314 -20.36 -3.40 0.21
CA MET A 314 -20.56 -2.83 1.54
C MET A 314 -19.24 -2.35 2.16
N ALA A 315 -18.16 -3.13 2.02
CA ALA A 315 -16.84 -2.73 2.49
C ALA A 315 -16.34 -1.47 1.75
N HIS A 316 -16.48 -1.41 0.43
CA HIS A 316 -16.06 -0.26 -0.38
C HIS A 316 -16.90 0.99 -0.09
N LEU A 317 -18.20 0.82 0.17
CA LEU A 317 -19.07 1.90 0.62
C LEU A 317 -18.62 2.44 1.99
N ASN A 318 -18.35 1.56 2.95
CA ASN A 318 -17.87 1.96 4.28
C ASN A 318 -16.52 2.68 4.20
N GLU A 319 -15.59 2.18 3.39
CA GLU A 319 -14.29 2.83 3.17
C GLU A 319 -14.47 4.26 2.60
N CYS A 320 -15.44 4.47 1.70
CA CYS A 320 -15.75 5.81 1.19
C CYS A 320 -16.31 6.72 2.30
N HIS A 321 -17.11 6.19 3.22
CA HIS A 321 -17.59 6.96 4.39
C HIS A 321 -16.44 7.30 5.35
N GLU A 322 -15.56 6.35 5.65
CA GLU A 322 -14.36 6.56 6.46
C GLU A 322 -13.44 7.63 5.85
N LEU A 323 -13.25 7.62 4.53
CA LEU A 323 -12.48 8.66 3.82
C LEU A 323 -13.10 10.05 3.98
N ILE A 324 -14.44 10.17 3.97
CA ILE A 324 -15.13 11.44 4.19
C ILE A 324 -14.95 11.91 5.63
N GLU A 325 -15.08 11.03 6.62
CA GLU A 325 -14.90 11.39 8.03
C GLU A 325 -13.46 11.80 8.31
N MET A 326 -12.47 11.06 7.80
CA MET A 326 -11.05 11.47 7.89
C MET A 326 -10.78 12.83 7.26
N LEU A 327 -11.44 13.15 6.13
CA LEU A 327 -11.33 14.46 5.48
C LEU A 327 -11.97 15.57 6.30
N LYS A 328 -13.11 15.31 6.97
CA LYS A 328 -13.74 16.27 7.88
C LYS A 328 -12.89 16.54 9.11
N GLU A 329 -12.38 15.48 9.76
CA GLU A 329 -11.49 15.62 10.92
C GLU A 329 -10.24 16.44 10.57
N ALA A 330 -9.67 16.22 9.38
CA ALA A 330 -8.54 17.00 8.89
C ALA A 330 -8.88 18.48 8.62
N MET A 331 -10.16 18.82 8.39
CA MET A 331 -10.65 20.19 8.20
C MET A 331 -10.99 20.85 9.56
N ASP A 332 -11.63 20.12 10.48
CA ASP A 332 -12.01 20.61 11.82
C ASP A 332 -10.77 20.84 12.72
N GLU A 333 -9.68 20.09 12.53
CA GLU A 333 -8.39 20.37 13.21
C GLU A 333 -7.78 21.75 12.85
N GLY A 334 -8.33 22.47 11.87
CA GLY A 334 -7.87 23.78 11.41
C GLY A 334 -8.66 25.01 11.87
N ASP A 335 -9.83 24.84 12.52
CA ASP A 335 -10.83 25.92 12.73
C ASP A 335 -11.08 26.30 14.22
N PHE A 336 -10.15 25.97 15.13
CA PHE A 336 -10.33 26.15 16.59
C PHE A 336 -9.48 27.27 17.23
N ASP A 337 -9.20 28.39 16.57
CA ASP A 337 -8.50 29.53 17.20
C ASP A 337 -8.97 30.91 16.66
N ASP A 338 -10.23 31.08 16.27
CA ASP A 338 -10.83 32.41 16.01
C ASP A 338 -12.28 32.43 16.54
N ASP A 339 -12.45 32.81 17.80
CA ASP A 339 -13.62 33.52 18.36
C ASP A 339 -13.63 33.35 19.89
N ASP A 340 -12.91 34.24 20.59
CA ASP A 340 -13.24 34.72 21.95
C ASP A 340 -12.25 35.86 22.28
N ASP A 341 -12.35 36.99 21.56
CA ASP A 341 -11.91 38.29 22.08
C ASP A 341 -13.18 39.12 22.35
N ASP A 342 -13.63 39.05 23.61
CA ASP A 342 -14.57 39.98 24.23
C ASP A 342 -13.88 41.36 24.29
N ASP A 343 -14.08 42.20 23.26
CA ASP A 343 -13.65 43.59 23.28
C ASP A 343 -14.60 44.42 24.18
N GLU A 344 -14.15 44.60 25.42
CA GLU A 344 -14.64 45.53 26.43
C GLU A 344 -14.57 46.97 25.88
N TYR A 345 -15.73 47.60 25.67
CA TYR A 345 -15.84 49.00 25.26
C TYR A 345 -15.33 49.94 26.37
N GLU A 346 -14.13 50.50 26.22
CA GLU A 346 -13.70 51.68 26.99
C GLU A 346 -14.39 52.95 26.43
N GLU A 347 -15.36 53.49 27.17
CA GLU A 347 -15.87 54.86 26.99
C GLU A 347 -14.81 55.87 27.44
N GLU A 348 -14.26 56.64 26.49
CA GLU A 348 -13.52 57.88 26.77
C GLU A 348 -14.51 58.96 27.27
N ASP A 349 -14.53 59.21 28.58
CA ASP A 349 -15.19 60.39 29.16
C ASP A 349 -14.21 61.57 29.20
N ASP A 350 -14.47 62.57 28.35
CA ASP A 350 -13.82 63.89 28.31
C ASP A 350 -14.12 64.68 29.60
N ASP A 351 -13.07 64.97 30.36
CA ASP A 351 -13.11 65.80 31.57
C ASP A 351 -12.85 67.28 31.22
N GLU A 352 -13.87 68.03 30.78
CA GLU A 352 -13.87 69.50 30.84
C GLU A 352 -14.71 69.96 32.04
N THR A 353 -14.03 70.36 33.11
CA THR A 353 -14.62 70.80 34.36
C THR A 353 -14.64 72.33 34.52
N VAL A 354 -15.74 72.79 35.14
CA VAL A 354 -15.97 74.03 35.93
C VAL A 354 -16.07 75.35 35.12
N GLN A 355 -17.07 76.23 35.25
CA GLN A 355 -17.61 76.83 36.49
C GLN A 355 -19.04 77.39 36.35
N GLU A 356 -19.85 77.07 37.36
CA GLU A 356 -21.01 77.86 37.78
C GLU A 356 -20.55 79.22 38.34
N GLU A 357 -21.10 80.32 37.80
CA GLU A 357 -21.29 81.55 38.59
C GLU A 357 -22.78 81.76 38.83
N ARG A 358 -23.21 81.49 40.06
CA ARG A 358 -24.40 82.10 40.65
C ARG A 358 -24.06 83.55 41.02
N GLN A 359 -24.83 84.52 40.54
CA GLN A 359 -25.62 85.45 41.37
C GLN A 359 -26.20 86.64 40.55
N PHE A 360 -27.52 86.81 40.67
CA PHE A 360 -28.22 88.09 40.89
C PHE A 360 -27.56 89.39 40.37
N ARG A 361 -28.01 89.91 39.24
CA ARG A 361 -28.96 91.04 39.12
C ARG A 361 -29.17 91.46 37.67
#